data_AF-A0A3Q2CI55-F1
#
_entry.id   AF-A0A3Q2CI55-F1
#
_cell.length_a   1.000
_cell.length_b   1.000
_cell.length_c   1.000
_cell.angle_alpha   90.00
_cell.angle_beta   90.00
_cell.angle_gamma   90.00
#
_symmetry.space_group_name_H-M   'P 1'
#
loop_
_entity.id
_entity.type
_entity.pdbx_description
1 polymer ?
#
loop_
_entity_poly.entity_id
_entity_poly.type
_entity_poly.pdbx_seq_one_letter_code
_entity_poly.pdbx_strand_id
1 'polypeptide(L)'
;LQKICCYIYLLVVKLQSSKCINITETEKSSQTRDKLSISTSQIELLSSGLCQASDGNWGLWSPWSACTTTCGEGNITRIRLCNNPPPSKGGKGCTGNTRETKPCNNTLCPVTGGWTAWNEWSQCSTSCGGGLMSRQRECLNPAPQNGGKPCAGEATDYKACNKQPSDGNWGLWSPWSACTTTCGEGNITRIRLCNNPPPSKGGKGCTGNTRETKPCNNTLCPVTGGWTAWNEWSQCSTSCGGGLMSRQRECLNPAPQNGGKPCAGEATDYKACNKQPCPVDLCVLSNPCFPGVKCTSKIDGSWECGHCPVGLKGNGTHCEDENEVKGEEERLDYLKWDLIDFVYIFK
;
A
#
# COMPACT_ATOMS: atom_id res chain seq x y z
N LEU A 1 36.43 -52.89 -0.31
CA LEU A 1 37.44 -53.71 -1.01
C LEU A 1 38.83 -53.16 -0.69
N GLN A 2 39.87 -54.00 -0.68
CA GLN A 2 41.25 -53.71 -0.20
C GLN A 2 41.49 -53.73 1.32
N LYS A 3 40.94 -54.74 2.01
CA LYS A 3 41.56 -55.34 3.22
C LYS A 3 42.15 -56.73 2.93
N ILE A 4 42.50 -57.00 1.68
CA ILE A 4 43.17 -58.22 1.23
C ILE A 4 44.40 -57.78 0.44
N CYS A 5 45.47 -57.41 1.15
CA CYS A 5 46.82 -57.25 0.59
C CYS A 5 47.93 -57.20 1.66
N CYS A 6 47.61 -57.25 2.97
CA CYS A 6 48.60 -57.33 4.04
C CYS A 6 48.90 -58.76 4.53
N TYR A 7 48.31 -59.79 3.91
CA TYR A 7 48.55 -61.19 4.28
C TYR A 7 49.41 -61.98 3.27
N ILE A 8 49.94 -61.31 2.24
CA ILE A 8 50.91 -61.88 1.27
C ILE A 8 52.19 -61.03 1.28
N TYR A 9 52.67 -60.70 2.49
CA TYR A 9 54.00 -60.13 2.69
C TYR A 9 54.86 -60.97 3.65
N LEU A 10 54.34 -62.11 4.12
CA LEU A 10 55.00 -63.01 5.07
C LEU A 10 55.24 -64.43 4.52
N LEU A 11 55.03 -64.66 3.22
CA LEU A 11 55.11 -66.00 2.61
C LEU A 11 55.94 -66.11 1.32
N VAL A 12 56.81 -65.13 1.02
CA VAL A 12 57.78 -65.23 -0.10
C VAL A 12 59.23 -65.02 0.36
N VAL A 13 59.54 -65.29 1.64
CA VAL A 13 60.94 -65.35 2.14
C VAL A 13 61.18 -66.61 2.98
N LYS A 14 60.61 -67.74 2.54
CA LYS A 14 60.96 -69.07 3.04
C LYS A 14 60.83 -70.06 1.91
N LEU A 15 61.90 -70.19 1.12
CA LEU A 15 62.32 -71.40 0.40
C LEU A 15 63.40 -70.99 -0.61
N GLN A 16 64.64 -70.90 -0.11
CA GLN A 16 65.92 -71.08 -0.80
C GLN A 16 67.00 -70.46 0.10
N SER A 17 67.19 -71.07 1.27
CA SER A 17 68.47 -70.97 1.96
C SER A 17 68.85 -72.37 2.40
N SER A 18 69.69 -73.00 1.59
CA SER A 18 70.37 -74.25 1.90
C SER A 18 71.18 -74.02 3.18
N LYS A 19 70.62 -74.45 4.33
CA LYS A 19 71.33 -74.43 5.62
C LYS A 19 72.46 -75.45 5.56
N CYS A 20 73.70 -74.99 5.58
CA CYS A 20 74.82 -75.83 6.01
C CYS A 20 74.70 -76.01 7.53
N ILE A 21 74.44 -77.24 7.97
CA ILE A 21 74.38 -77.62 9.39
C ILE A 21 75.80 -78.04 9.79
N ASN A 22 76.39 -77.35 10.77
CA ASN A 22 77.53 -77.86 11.53
C ASN A 22 77.00 -78.77 12.64
N ILE A 23 77.51 -80.00 12.73
CA ILE A 23 77.20 -80.93 13.85
C ILE A 23 78.48 -81.12 14.66
N THR A 24 78.45 -80.71 15.93
CA THR A 24 79.44 -81.04 16.97
C THR A 24 78.95 -82.18 17.84
N GLU A 25 79.90 -82.97 18.35
CA GLU A 25 79.80 -84.29 19.01
C GLU A 25 78.77 -84.48 20.15
N THR A 26 78.22 -85.69 20.27
CA THR A 26 78.22 -86.63 21.44
C THR A 26 76.91 -87.43 21.56
N GLU A 27 77.00 -88.77 21.53
CA GLU A 27 76.39 -89.73 22.48
C GLU A 27 76.44 -91.18 21.95
N LYS A 28 76.81 -92.11 22.86
CA LYS A 28 76.94 -93.56 22.64
C LYS A 28 75.61 -94.28 22.96
N SER A 29 75.19 -95.20 22.09
CA SER A 29 74.38 -96.41 22.41
C SER A 29 74.35 -97.31 21.17
N SER A 30 75.12 -98.39 21.09
CA SER A 30 74.91 -99.76 21.59
C SER A 30 73.98 -100.63 20.70
N GLN A 31 74.59 -101.70 20.15
CA GLN A 31 74.00 -102.91 19.52
C GLN A 31 73.27 -102.70 18.18
N THR A 32 73.64 -103.30 17.04
CA THR A 32 74.16 -104.65 16.76
C THR A 32 75.20 -104.64 15.63
N ARG A 33 76.24 -105.46 15.79
CA ARG A 33 77.24 -105.80 14.77
C ARG A 33 76.61 -106.71 13.73
N ASP A 34 76.82 -106.42 12.44
CA ASP A 34 77.35 -107.42 11.52
C ASP A 34 78.28 -106.77 10.49
N LYS A 35 79.38 -107.46 10.24
CA LYS A 35 80.63 -106.97 9.65
C LYS A 35 80.50 -106.73 8.14
N LEU A 36 81.01 -105.58 7.67
CA LEU A 36 81.84 -105.55 6.47
C LEU A 36 82.85 -104.41 6.56
N SER A 37 84.10 -104.78 6.86
CA SER A 37 85.26 -103.91 6.90
C SER A 37 85.69 -103.52 5.49
N ILE A 38 85.58 -102.24 5.10
CA ILE A 38 86.28 -101.71 3.92
C ILE A 38 86.84 -100.32 4.24
N SER A 39 88.18 -100.29 4.27
CA SER A 39 89.14 -99.23 3.89
C SER A 39 88.74 -97.75 4.03
N THR A 40 89.52 -97.03 4.83
CA THR A 40 89.60 -95.57 4.99
C THR A 40 90.07 -94.83 3.72
N SER A 41 89.37 -95.02 2.60
CA SER A 41 89.70 -94.37 1.31
C SER A 41 88.46 -93.93 0.52
N GLN A 42 87.34 -93.69 1.20
CA GLN A 42 86.11 -93.11 0.61
C GLN A 42 85.70 -91.78 1.29
N ILE A 43 86.69 -90.94 1.64
CA ILE A 43 86.46 -89.52 1.94
C ILE A 43 87.33 -88.73 0.98
N GLU A 44 86.92 -88.67 -0.28
CA GLU A 44 87.26 -87.62 -1.24
C GLU A 44 86.55 -87.97 -2.55
N LEU A 45 85.36 -87.42 -2.74
CA LEU A 45 84.71 -87.13 -4.03
C LEU A 45 83.26 -86.77 -3.74
N LEU A 46 83.03 -85.48 -3.42
CA LEU A 46 81.83 -84.68 -3.74
C LEU A 46 81.93 -83.30 -3.06
N SER A 47 83.02 -82.56 -3.29
CA SER A 47 83.15 -81.16 -2.87
C SER A 47 83.71 -80.22 -3.94
N SER A 48 83.56 -80.56 -5.22
CA SER A 48 83.93 -79.69 -6.36
C SER A 48 82.68 -79.17 -7.08
N GLY A 49 81.93 -78.33 -6.39
CA GLY A 49 80.94 -77.43 -6.97
C GLY A 49 81.24 -76.00 -6.53
N LEU A 50 82.22 -75.36 -7.17
CA LEU A 50 82.57 -73.95 -6.97
C LEU A 50 81.32 -73.09 -7.15
N CYS A 51 80.74 -72.61 -6.06
CA CYS A 51 79.72 -71.58 -6.14
C CYS A 51 80.42 -70.23 -6.24
N GLN A 52 80.50 -69.70 -7.46
CA GLN A 52 81.10 -68.40 -7.74
C GLN A 52 80.25 -67.28 -7.13
N ALA A 53 80.92 -66.25 -6.60
CA ALA A 53 80.26 -65.03 -6.15
C ALA A 53 79.57 -64.35 -7.34
N SER A 54 78.32 -63.94 -7.16
CA SER A 54 77.57 -63.19 -8.17
C SER A 54 77.30 -61.78 -7.68
N ASP A 55 77.80 -60.79 -8.43
CA ASP A 55 77.51 -59.39 -8.14
C ASP A 55 76.04 -59.08 -8.42
N GLY A 56 75.44 -58.23 -7.59
CA GLY A 56 74.04 -57.85 -7.74
C GLY A 56 73.84 -56.84 -8.87
N ASN A 57 72.68 -56.89 -9.51
CA ASN A 57 72.26 -55.90 -10.49
C ASN A 57 70.88 -55.33 -10.16
N TRP A 58 70.65 -54.09 -10.60
CA TRP A 58 69.47 -53.32 -10.28
C TRP A 58 68.22 -53.91 -10.96
N GLY A 59 67.16 -54.09 -10.17
CA GLY A 59 65.81 -54.29 -10.68
C GLY A 59 65.24 -53.01 -11.31
N LEU A 60 64.09 -53.15 -11.97
CA LEU A 60 63.37 -52.01 -12.55
C LEU A 60 62.98 -51.00 -11.45
N TRP A 61 62.93 -49.72 -11.84
CA TRP A 61 62.39 -48.68 -10.99
C TRP A 61 60.88 -48.87 -10.77
N SER A 62 60.41 -48.55 -9.57
CA SER A 62 58.97 -48.39 -9.31
C SER A 62 58.39 -47.23 -10.14
N PRO A 63 57.05 -47.20 -10.32
CA PRO A 63 56.38 -45.97 -10.73
C PRO A 63 56.70 -44.82 -9.76
N TRP A 64 56.58 -43.59 -10.24
CA TRP A 64 56.69 -42.40 -9.41
C TRP A 64 55.53 -42.31 -8.41
N SER A 65 55.83 -41.86 -7.19
CA SER A 65 54.79 -41.53 -6.20
C SER A 65 53.93 -40.35 -6.65
N ALA A 66 52.79 -40.15 -5.99
CA ALA A 66 52.12 -38.85 -6.02
C ALA A 66 53.07 -37.75 -5.49
N CYS A 67 52.84 -36.51 -5.90
CA CYS A 67 53.58 -35.36 -5.39
C CYS A 67 53.37 -35.24 -3.87
N THR A 68 54.42 -34.94 -3.12
CA THR A 68 54.37 -34.83 -1.66
C THR A 68 53.44 -33.73 -1.15
N THR A 69 53.16 -32.72 -1.98
CA THR A 69 52.26 -31.61 -1.68
C THR A 69 51.03 -31.68 -2.59
N THR A 70 49.88 -31.22 -2.11
CA THR A 70 48.64 -31.14 -2.93
C THR A 70 48.61 -29.89 -3.81
N CYS A 71 49.46 -28.90 -3.52
CA CYS A 71 49.60 -27.64 -4.23
C CYS A 71 51.05 -27.13 -4.09
N GLY A 72 51.52 -26.31 -5.02
CA GLY A 72 52.87 -25.74 -5.03
C GLY A 72 53.99 -26.76 -5.28
N GLU A 73 55.20 -26.40 -4.86
CA GLU A 73 56.40 -27.23 -5.05
C GLU A 73 56.39 -28.45 -4.12
N GLY A 74 56.77 -29.59 -4.66
CA GLY A 74 56.94 -30.83 -3.93
C GLY A 74 57.92 -31.75 -4.64
N ASN A 75 58.01 -32.99 -4.18
CA ASN A 75 58.84 -34.01 -4.80
C ASN A 75 58.04 -35.26 -5.11
N ILE A 76 58.38 -35.92 -6.22
CA ILE A 76 57.99 -37.29 -6.51
C ILE A 76 59.20 -38.19 -6.31
N THR A 77 58.98 -39.39 -5.78
CA THR A 77 60.04 -40.34 -5.48
C THR A 77 59.74 -41.71 -6.07
N ARG A 78 60.76 -42.37 -6.61
CA ARG A 78 60.70 -43.78 -7.01
C ARG A 78 61.89 -44.54 -6.44
N ILE A 79 61.74 -45.84 -6.30
CA ILE A 79 62.76 -46.72 -5.72
C ILE A 79 63.06 -47.90 -6.64
N ARG A 80 64.28 -48.43 -6.58
CA ARG A 80 64.69 -49.69 -7.20
C ARG A 80 65.40 -50.54 -6.17
N LEU A 81 65.32 -51.85 -6.35
CA LEU A 81 65.95 -52.82 -5.45
C LEU A 81 67.08 -53.54 -6.17
N CYS A 82 68.14 -53.90 -5.43
CA CYS A 82 69.25 -54.67 -5.96
C CYS A 82 68.90 -56.17 -5.94
N ASN A 83 68.05 -56.59 -6.87
CA ASN A 83 67.43 -57.91 -6.85
C ASN A 83 67.32 -58.58 -8.23
N ASN A 84 68.01 -58.08 -9.26
CA ASN A 84 67.92 -58.62 -10.62
C ASN A 84 69.30 -58.85 -11.29
N PRO A 85 70.13 -59.81 -10.82
CA PRO A 85 69.91 -60.69 -9.67
C PRO A 85 70.40 -60.06 -8.34
N PRO A 86 70.01 -60.58 -7.17
CA PRO A 86 70.57 -60.14 -5.89
C PRO A 86 72.02 -60.60 -5.70
N PRO A 87 72.88 -59.86 -4.97
CA PRO A 87 74.24 -60.30 -4.66
C PRO A 87 74.22 -61.59 -3.84
N SER A 88 75.11 -62.53 -4.15
CA SER A 88 75.22 -63.80 -3.40
C SER A 88 76.68 -64.17 -3.11
N LYS A 89 76.90 -64.91 -2.01
CA LYS A 89 78.21 -65.47 -1.62
C LYS A 89 79.37 -64.46 -1.61
N GLY A 90 79.11 -63.27 -1.07
CA GLY A 90 80.11 -62.19 -0.96
C GLY A 90 80.27 -61.32 -2.21
N GLY A 91 79.42 -61.49 -3.23
CA GLY A 91 79.37 -60.61 -4.41
C GLY A 91 79.05 -59.15 -4.05
N LYS A 92 79.53 -58.23 -4.88
CA LYS A 92 79.38 -56.78 -4.65
C LYS A 92 77.90 -56.38 -4.76
N GLY A 93 77.48 -55.51 -3.84
CA GLY A 93 76.19 -54.84 -3.92
C GLY A 93 76.11 -53.89 -5.11
N CYS A 94 74.89 -53.58 -5.55
CA CYS A 94 74.68 -52.63 -6.63
C CYS A 94 75.21 -51.24 -6.24
N THR A 95 76.02 -50.63 -7.11
CA THR A 95 76.53 -49.27 -6.94
C THR A 95 75.55 -48.22 -7.50
N GLY A 96 75.38 -47.13 -6.76
CA GLY A 96 74.46 -46.03 -7.08
C GLY A 96 73.24 -45.96 -6.16
N ASN A 97 72.37 -44.98 -6.40
CA ASN A 97 71.26 -44.69 -5.50
C ASN A 97 70.10 -45.70 -5.66
N THR A 98 69.53 -46.13 -4.53
CA THR A 98 68.31 -46.97 -4.44
C THR A 98 67.03 -46.15 -4.62
N ARG A 99 67.13 -44.83 -4.44
CA ARG A 99 66.03 -43.87 -4.48
C ARG A 99 66.39 -42.73 -5.42
N GLU A 100 65.44 -42.37 -6.27
CA GLU A 100 65.52 -41.19 -7.11
C GLU A 100 64.37 -40.25 -6.76
N THR A 101 64.70 -38.96 -6.61
CA THR A 101 63.74 -37.91 -6.27
C THR A 101 63.78 -36.84 -7.36
N LYS A 102 62.61 -36.41 -7.82
CA LYS A 102 62.46 -35.30 -8.77
C LYS A 102 61.46 -34.27 -8.27
N PRO A 103 61.64 -32.98 -8.58
CA PRO A 103 60.66 -31.96 -8.23
C PRO A 103 59.37 -32.15 -9.03
N CYS A 104 58.24 -31.85 -8.39
CA CYS A 104 56.93 -31.66 -9.01
C CYS A 104 56.41 -30.27 -8.64
N ASN A 105 55.62 -29.67 -9.54
CA ASN A 105 54.97 -28.39 -9.29
C ASN A 105 53.46 -28.55 -9.54
N ASN A 106 52.70 -28.55 -8.45
CA ASN A 106 51.24 -28.60 -8.48
C ASN A 106 50.66 -27.18 -8.58
N THR A 107 49.34 -27.05 -8.73
CA THR A 107 48.67 -25.74 -8.81
C THR A 107 48.98 -24.87 -7.59
N LEU A 108 48.87 -23.54 -7.76
CA LEU A 108 49.15 -22.58 -6.68
C LEU A 108 48.32 -22.88 -5.43
N CYS A 109 48.94 -22.77 -4.26
CA CYS A 109 48.28 -23.09 -2.99
C CYS A 109 47.17 -22.08 -2.63
N PRO A 110 46.04 -22.56 -2.07
CA PRO A 110 45.01 -21.70 -1.51
C PRO A 110 45.57 -20.79 -0.41
N VAL A 111 45.39 -19.48 -0.56
CA VAL A 111 45.73 -18.49 0.48
C VAL A 111 44.43 -18.11 1.17
N THR A 112 44.31 -18.44 2.46
CA THR A 112 43.13 -18.06 3.24
C THR A 112 43.19 -16.59 3.59
N GLY A 113 42.05 -15.90 3.46
CA GLY A 113 41.95 -14.48 3.77
C GLY A 113 42.24 -14.18 5.24
N GLY A 114 43.00 -13.10 5.47
CA GLY A 114 43.22 -12.52 6.79
C GLY A 114 42.72 -11.08 6.87
N TRP A 115 42.19 -10.73 8.04
CA TRP A 115 41.70 -9.38 8.32
C TRP A 115 42.87 -8.40 8.46
N THR A 116 42.69 -7.18 7.96
CA THR A 116 43.51 -6.03 8.35
C THR A 116 43.25 -5.67 9.82
N ALA A 117 44.09 -4.80 10.38
CA ALA A 117 43.75 -4.12 11.63
C ALA A 117 42.43 -3.34 11.46
N TRP A 118 41.70 -3.20 12.56
CA TRP A 118 40.54 -2.32 12.60
C TRP A 118 40.98 -0.86 12.41
N ASN A 119 40.19 -0.11 11.66
CA ASN A 119 40.27 1.34 11.64
C ASN A 119 39.89 1.92 13.01
N GLU A 120 40.25 3.20 13.21
CA GLU A 120 39.79 3.97 14.36
C GLU A 120 38.26 4.06 14.41
N TRP A 121 37.72 4.19 15.62
CA TRP A 121 36.29 4.38 15.80
C TRP A 121 35.82 5.70 15.18
N SER A 122 34.66 5.66 14.53
CA SER A 122 33.97 6.86 14.07
C SER A 122 33.59 7.76 15.25
N GLN A 123 33.28 9.02 14.95
CA GLN A 123 32.55 9.86 15.90
C GLN A 123 31.19 9.22 16.22
N CYS A 124 30.66 9.53 17.40
CA CYS A 124 29.35 9.04 17.82
C CYS A 124 28.26 9.63 16.92
N SER A 125 27.30 8.81 16.49
CA SER A 125 26.18 9.24 15.63
C SER A 125 25.31 10.35 16.22
N THR A 126 25.34 10.54 17.54
CA THR A 126 24.60 11.57 18.28
C THR A 126 25.51 12.19 19.32
N SER A 127 25.39 13.48 19.61
CA SER A 127 26.17 14.15 20.67
C SER A 127 25.71 13.82 22.10
N CYS A 128 24.47 13.36 22.29
CA CYS A 128 23.87 13.06 23.60
C CYS A 128 22.78 11.99 23.48
N GLY A 129 22.31 11.45 24.62
CA GLY A 129 21.13 10.57 24.68
C GLY A 129 21.32 9.12 24.24
N GLY A 130 22.37 8.86 23.47
CA GLY A 130 22.78 7.52 23.06
C GLY A 130 22.93 7.43 21.55
N GLY A 131 24.12 7.06 21.12
CA GLY A 131 24.42 6.82 19.71
C GLY A 131 25.25 5.58 19.51
N LEU A 132 25.65 5.36 18.26
CA LEU A 132 26.57 4.30 17.85
C LEU A 132 27.81 4.94 17.23
N MET A 133 28.97 4.39 17.57
CA MET A 133 30.20 4.55 16.80
C MET A 133 30.47 3.23 16.07
N SER A 134 31.06 3.29 14.89
CA SER A 134 31.43 2.13 14.11
C SER A 134 32.91 2.15 13.75
N ARG A 135 33.47 0.97 13.48
CA ARG A 135 34.80 0.80 12.90
C ARG A 135 34.77 -0.32 11.88
N GLN A 136 35.72 -0.31 10.95
CA GLN A 136 35.76 -1.24 9.82
C GLN A 136 37.13 -1.88 9.66
N ARG A 137 37.17 -3.05 9.03
CA ARG A 137 38.38 -3.77 8.63
C ARG A 137 38.13 -4.47 7.29
N GLU A 138 39.20 -4.78 6.58
CA GLU A 138 39.14 -5.37 5.24
C GLU A 138 39.83 -6.74 5.19
N CYS A 139 39.39 -7.61 4.29
CA CYS A 139 39.93 -8.96 4.14
C CYS A 139 41.10 -8.97 3.15
N LEU A 140 42.18 -8.25 3.49
CA LEU A 140 43.31 -8.01 2.56
C LEU A 140 44.68 -8.43 3.12
N ASN A 141 44.75 -8.94 4.36
CA ASN A 141 46.02 -9.25 5.03
C ASN A 141 46.13 -10.71 5.49
N PRO A 142 46.36 -11.68 4.57
CA PRO A 142 46.41 -11.53 3.11
C PRO A 142 45.02 -11.63 2.46
N ALA A 143 44.87 -11.17 1.22
CA ALA A 143 43.64 -11.39 0.45
C ALA A 143 43.47 -12.88 0.10
N PRO A 144 42.24 -13.44 0.10
CA PRO A 144 42.00 -14.80 -0.35
C PRO A 144 42.45 -15.01 -1.79
N GLN A 145 43.24 -16.05 -2.06
CA GLN A 145 43.69 -16.41 -3.40
C GLN A 145 43.60 -17.92 -3.63
N ASN A 146 43.57 -18.33 -4.91
CA ASN A 146 43.63 -19.73 -5.34
C ASN A 146 42.58 -20.64 -4.65
N GLY A 147 41.36 -20.12 -4.47
CA GLY A 147 40.28 -20.87 -3.80
C GLY A 147 40.38 -20.94 -2.28
N GLY A 148 41.23 -20.12 -1.66
CA GLY A 148 41.29 -19.98 -0.21
C GLY A 148 40.02 -19.39 0.39
N LYS A 149 39.75 -19.70 1.66
CA LYS A 149 38.51 -19.28 2.33
C LYS A 149 38.48 -17.77 2.56
N PRO A 150 37.31 -17.11 2.48
CA PRO A 150 37.18 -15.71 2.88
C PRO A 150 37.40 -15.55 4.39
N CYS A 151 37.64 -14.32 4.82
CA CYS A 151 37.80 -14.02 6.25
C CYS A 151 36.52 -14.34 7.03
N ALA A 152 36.68 -14.98 8.19
CA ALA A 152 35.56 -15.31 9.07
C ALA A 152 35.23 -14.14 10.02
N GLY A 153 33.94 -13.82 10.16
CA GLY A 153 33.41 -12.78 11.06
C GLY A 153 33.01 -11.49 10.33
N GLU A 154 32.58 -10.49 11.10
CA GLU A 154 32.06 -9.23 10.55
C GLU A 154 33.18 -8.27 10.14
N ALA A 155 32.96 -7.56 9.03
CA ALA A 155 33.85 -6.49 8.55
C ALA A 155 33.61 -5.14 9.25
N THR A 156 32.46 -5.00 9.92
CA THR A 156 32.07 -3.78 10.65
C THR A 156 31.70 -4.14 12.09
N ASP A 157 32.15 -3.32 13.04
CA ASP A 157 31.86 -3.45 14.46
C ASP A 157 31.18 -2.17 14.96
N TYR A 158 30.26 -2.29 15.92
CA TYR A 158 29.46 -1.20 16.46
C TYR A 158 29.56 -1.14 17.97
N LYS A 159 29.68 0.08 18.52
CA LYS A 159 29.72 0.30 19.97
C LYS A 159 28.82 1.45 20.36
N ALA A 160 28.06 1.25 21.44
CA ALA A 160 27.24 2.31 22.02
C ALA A 160 28.08 3.42 22.66
N CYS A 161 27.71 4.67 22.39
CA CYS A 161 28.36 5.89 22.87
C CYS A 161 27.33 6.87 23.45
N ASN A 162 27.83 7.92 24.13
CA ASN A 162 27.02 9.01 24.73
C ASN A 162 25.86 8.50 25.59
N LYS A 163 26.19 7.74 26.64
CA LYS A 163 25.21 7.03 27.48
C LYS A 163 24.46 7.89 28.49
N GLN A 164 24.91 9.13 28.70
CA GLN A 164 24.26 10.10 29.56
C GLN A 164 22.80 10.38 29.15
N PRO A 165 21.89 10.61 30.12
CA PRO A 165 20.56 11.13 29.84
C PRO A 165 20.62 12.44 29.05
N SER A 166 19.62 12.66 28.22
CA SER A 166 19.46 13.93 27.50
C SER A 166 18.04 14.42 27.70
N ASP A 167 17.91 15.64 28.19
CA ASP A 167 16.63 16.32 28.36
C ASP A 167 16.05 16.69 26.99
N GLY A 168 14.73 16.60 26.89
CA GLY A 168 14.00 16.95 25.69
C GLY A 168 13.94 18.46 25.50
N ASN A 169 14.02 18.91 24.25
CA ASN A 169 13.77 20.30 23.90
C ASN A 169 12.78 20.42 22.73
N TRP A 170 12.09 21.55 22.69
CA TRP A 170 11.04 21.80 21.72
C TRP A 170 11.63 21.89 20.31
N GLY A 171 11.03 21.11 19.41
CA GLY A 171 11.12 21.37 17.98
C GLY A 171 10.40 22.65 17.59
N LEU A 172 10.53 23.02 16.32
CA LEU A 172 9.83 24.17 15.78
C LEU A 172 8.31 23.99 15.87
N TRP A 173 7.61 25.10 16.02
CA TRP A 173 6.17 25.12 15.86
C TRP A 173 5.79 24.77 14.42
N SER A 174 4.68 24.05 14.27
CA SER A 174 3.98 23.94 13.01
C SER A 174 3.53 25.33 12.54
N PRO A 175 3.25 25.51 11.23
CA PRO A 175 2.42 26.61 10.78
C PRO A 175 1.09 26.64 11.53
N TRP A 176 0.47 27.82 11.58
CA TRP A 176 -0.90 27.96 12.06
C TRP A 176 -1.87 27.24 11.14
N SER A 177 -2.90 26.61 11.72
CA SER A 177 -4.03 26.06 10.96
C SER A 177 -4.82 27.17 10.27
N ALA A 178 -5.68 26.78 9.32
CA ALA A 178 -6.78 27.64 8.92
C ALA A 178 -7.70 27.97 10.11
N CYS A 179 -8.45 29.07 10.00
CA CYS A 179 -9.46 29.44 10.98
C CYS A 179 -10.55 28.37 11.02
N THR A 180 -11.06 28.04 12.21
CA THR A 180 -12.10 27.00 12.38
C THR A 180 -13.42 27.33 11.69
N THR A 181 -13.68 28.61 11.45
CA THR A 181 -14.85 29.12 10.74
C THR A 181 -14.43 29.70 9.40
N THR A 182 -15.36 29.79 8.46
CA THR A 182 -15.15 30.49 7.17
C THR A 182 -15.56 31.96 7.25
N CYS A 183 -16.34 32.34 8.27
CA CYS A 183 -16.82 33.69 8.54
C CYS A 183 -16.93 33.89 10.06
N GLY A 184 -16.90 35.14 10.50
CA GLY A 184 -16.99 35.51 11.91
C GLY A 184 -15.81 35.04 12.75
N GLU A 185 -16.05 34.88 14.04
CA GLU A 185 -15.04 34.49 15.01
C GLU A 185 -14.72 32.99 14.91
N GLY A 186 -13.45 32.65 15.07
CA GLY A 186 -12.98 31.28 15.14
C GLY A 186 -11.64 31.22 15.86
N ASN A 187 -10.98 30.07 15.76
CA ASN A 187 -9.64 29.88 16.32
C ASN A 187 -8.68 29.31 15.28
N ILE A 188 -7.42 29.69 15.39
CA ILE A 188 -6.28 29.03 14.74
C ILE A 188 -5.47 28.28 15.79
N THR A 189 -4.94 27.14 15.40
CA THR A 189 -4.12 26.29 16.28
C THR A 189 -2.80 25.96 15.63
N ARG A 190 -1.76 25.82 16.44
CA ARG A 190 -0.48 25.24 16.02
C ARG A 190 0.05 24.31 17.11
N ILE A 191 0.92 23.40 16.71
CA ILE A 191 1.51 22.40 17.60
C ILE A 191 3.02 22.37 17.44
N ARG A 192 3.74 21.95 18.48
CA ARG A 192 5.17 21.65 18.42
C ARG A 192 5.42 20.30 19.07
N LEU A 193 6.53 19.65 18.74
CA LEU A 193 6.90 18.35 19.30
C LEU A 193 8.14 18.47 20.17
N CYS A 194 8.25 17.63 21.21
CA CYS A 194 9.43 17.56 22.06
C CYS A 194 10.47 16.63 21.44
N ASN A 195 11.12 17.08 20.36
CA ASN A 195 11.94 16.23 19.51
C ASN A 195 13.25 16.88 19.03
N ASN A 196 13.68 18.00 19.62
CA ASN A 196 14.89 18.71 19.19
C ASN A 196 15.85 19.07 20.35
N PRO A 197 16.49 18.10 21.02
CA PRO A 197 16.39 16.65 20.79
C PRO A 197 15.21 16.03 21.58
N PRO A 198 14.81 14.78 21.27
CA PRO A 198 13.86 14.05 22.09
C PRO A 198 14.50 13.63 23.44
N PRO A 199 13.71 13.58 24.53
CA PRO A 199 14.22 13.11 25.81
C PRO A 199 14.60 11.64 25.72
N SER A 200 15.72 11.28 26.33
CA SER A 200 16.26 9.91 26.28
C SER A 200 16.91 9.51 27.60
N LYS A 201 16.87 8.20 27.89
CA LYS A 201 17.47 7.58 29.08
C LYS A 201 17.09 8.27 30.40
N GLY A 202 15.82 8.63 30.54
CA GLY A 202 15.29 9.28 31.75
C GLY A 202 15.51 10.79 31.81
N GLY A 203 15.96 11.43 30.73
CA GLY A 203 15.97 12.88 30.62
C GLY A 203 14.56 13.48 30.73
N LYS A 204 14.49 14.72 31.21
CA LYS A 204 13.22 15.44 31.45
C LYS A 204 12.52 15.73 30.13
N GLY A 205 11.19 15.64 30.13
CA GLY A 205 10.38 16.12 29.02
C GLY A 205 10.40 17.64 28.90
N CYS A 206 9.96 18.15 27.76
CA CYS A 206 9.88 19.58 27.51
C CYS A 206 8.86 20.28 28.42
N THR A 207 9.22 21.44 28.97
CA THR A 207 8.33 22.26 29.79
C THR A 207 7.52 23.24 28.95
N GLY A 208 6.23 23.39 29.29
CA GLY A 208 5.29 24.28 28.59
C GLY A 208 4.31 23.56 27.66
N ASN A 209 3.50 24.33 26.92
CA ASN A 209 2.40 23.77 26.14
C ASN A 209 2.86 23.21 24.79
N THR A 210 2.32 22.04 24.43
CA THR A 210 2.50 21.38 23.13
C THR A 210 1.65 22.02 22.03
N ARG A 211 0.50 22.61 22.43
CA ARG A 211 -0.49 23.23 21.54
C ARG A 211 -0.67 24.68 21.94
N GLU A 212 -0.76 25.55 20.95
CA GLU A 212 -1.15 26.96 21.12
C GLU A 212 -2.41 27.23 20.30
N THR A 213 -3.31 28.04 20.85
CA THR A 213 -4.58 28.43 20.21
C THR A 213 -4.74 29.93 20.31
N LYS A 214 -5.11 30.58 19.21
CA LYS A 214 -5.37 32.02 19.16
C LYS A 214 -6.69 32.27 18.41
N PRO A 215 -7.42 33.33 18.79
CA PRO A 215 -8.60 33.73 18.03
C PRO A 215 -8.21 34.21 16.63
N CYS A 216 -9.09 33.95 15.67
CA CYS A 216 -9.11 34.54 14.34
C CYS A 216 -10.47 35.17 14.10
N ASN A 217 -10.50 36.24 13.31
CA ASN A 217 -11.75 36.88 12.90
C ASN A 217 -11.75 36.97 11.38
N ASN A 218 -12.66 36.22 10.76
CA ASN A 218 -12.90 36.25 9.34
C ASN A 218 -13.92 37.34 8.98
N THR A 219 -14.29 37.42 7.70
CA THR A 219 -15.34 38.32 7.25
C THR A 219 -16.67 38.00 7.93
N LEU A 220 -17.55 39.00 8.02
CA LEU A 220 -18.87 38.85 8.63
C LEU A 220 -19.66 37.71 7.97
N CYS A 221 -20.38 36.93 8.79
CA CYS A 221 -21.16 35.80 8.28
C CYS A 221 -22.36 36.25 7.44
N PRO A 222 -22.68 35.52 6.35
CA PRO A 222 -23.89 35.75 5.58
C PRO A 222 -25.14 35.56 6.46
N VAL A 223 -26.01 36.56 6.48
CA VAL A 223 -27.32 36.48 7.15
C VAL A 223 -28.37 36.29 6.08
N THR A 224 -29.07 35.16 6.10
CA THR A 224 -30.14 34.87 5.13
C THR A 224 -31.38 35.67 5.48
N GLY A 225 -32.04 36.24 4.47
CA GLY A 225 -33.25 37.02 4.63
C GLY A 225 -34.41 36.22 5.18
N GLY A 226 -35.16 36.81 6.11
CA GLY A 226 -36.42 36.30 6.62
C GLY A 226 -37.57 37.28 6.37
N TRP A 227 -38.74 36.72 6.07
CA TRP A 227 -39.95 37.48 5.88
C TRP A 227 -40.46 38.08 7.19
N THR A 228 -40.94 39.33 7.15
CA THR A 228 -41.82 39.86 8.18
C THR A 228 -43.16 39.11 8.18
N ALA A 229 -43.96 39.33 9.22
CA ALA A 229 -45.37 38.96 9.17
C ALA A 229 -46.04 39.67 7.97
N TRP A 230 -47.07 39.03 7.42
CA TRP A 230 -47.94 39.66 6.44
C TRP A 230 -48.68 40.84 7.07
N ASN A 231 -48.83 41.92 6.31
CA ASN A 231 -49.78 42.96 6.63
C ASN A 231 -51.22 42.43 6.53
N GLU A 232 -52.15 43.19 7.12
CA GLU A 232 -53.58 42.93 6.96
C GLU A 232 -54.00 42.97 5.49
N TRP A 233 -55.05 42.21 5.16
CA TRP A 233 -55.63 42.23 3.82
C TRP A 233 -56.20 43.60 3.48
N SER A 234 -55.96 44.07 2.26
CA SER A 234 -56.59 45.26 1.71
C SER A 234 -58.11 45.09 1.66
N GLN A 235 -58.83 46.21 1.53
CA GLN A 235 -60.21 46.16 1.09
C GLN A 235 -60.31 45.53 -0.30
N CYS A 236 -61.46 44.93 -0.60
CA CYS A 236 -61.72 44.34 -1.90
C CYS A 236 -61.78 45.42 -2.98
N SER A 237 -61.16 45.17 -4.13
CA SER A 237 -61.12 46.13 -5.26
C SER A 237 -62.49 46.52 -5.79
N THR A 238 -63.49 45.66 -5.62
CA THR A 238 -64.88 45.87 -6.05
C THR A 238 -65.82 45.49 -4.91
N SER A 239 -67.01 46.11 -4.85
CA SER A 239 -68.04 45.78 -3.85
C SER A 239 -68.90 44.57 -4.25
N CYS A 240 -68.93 44.22 -5.54
CA CYS A 240 -69.69 43.10 -6.11
C CYS A 240 -69.08 42.68 -7.45
N GLY A 241 -69.53 41.56 -8.02
CA GLY A 241 -69.10 41.06 -9.32
C GLY A 241 -67.76 40.33 -9.32
N GLY A 242 -67.15 40.12 -8.15
CA GLY A 242 -65.81 39.56 -8.00
C GLY A 242 -64.73 40.64 -8.01
N GLY A 243 -63.85 40.60 -7.01
CA GLY A 243 -62.69 41.48 -6.89
C GLY A 243 -61.48 40.77 -6.29
N LEU A 244 -60.39 41.51 -6.11
CA LEU A 244 -59.17 41.04 -5.45
C LEU A 244 -58.88 41.88 -4.21
N MET A 245 -58.44 41.22 -3.16
CA MET A 245 -57.74 41.82 -2.04
C MET A 245 -56.29 41.36 -2.07
N SER A 246 -55.38 42.21 -1.61
CA SER A 246 -53.95 41.91 -1.55
C SER A 246 -53.41 42.12 -0.14
N ARG A 247 -52.29 41.48 0.16
CA ARG A 247 -51.48 41.74 1.36
C ARG A 247 -50.01 41.67 1.00
N GLN A 248 -49.17 42.32 1.78
CA GLN A 248 -47.73 42.44 1.52
C GLN A 248 -46.90 42.06 2.75
N ARG A 249 -45.66 41.66 2.52
CA ARG A 249 -44.64 41.40 3.54
C ARG A 249 -43.28 41.85 3.01
N GLU A 250 -42.35 42.10 3.91
CA GLU A 250 -41.00 42.60 3.57
C GLU A 250 -39.93 41.60 4.00
N CYS A 251 -38.81 41.58 3.30
CA CYS A 251 -37.68 40.70 3.62
C CYS A 251 -36.72 41.36 4.61
N LEU A 252 -37.22 41.65 5.82
CA LEU A 252 -36.50 42.45 6.82
C LEU A 252 -36.34 41.76 8.19
N ASN A 253 -36.84 40.54 8.36
CA ASN A 253 -36.82 39.83 9.64
C ASN A 253 -36.11 38.47 9.58
N PRO A 254 -34.76 38.44 9.48
CA PRO A 254 -33.84 39.58 9.33
C PRO A 254 -33.65 40.00 7.86
N ALA A 255 -33.13 41.21 7.63
CA ALA A 255 -32.72 41.62 6.27
C ALA A 255 -31.48 40.80 5.83
N PRO A 256 -31.38 40.41 4.54
CA PRO A 256 -30.17 39.78 4.02
C PRO A 256 -28.94 40.66 4.22
N GLN A 257 -27.86 40.11 4.78
CA GLN A 257 -26.60 40.83 5.00
C GLN A 257 -25.40 39.98 4.58
N ASN A 258 -24.27 40.64 4.30
CA ASN A 258 -22.97 40.01 4.02
C ASN A 258 -23.03 38.91 2.93
N GLY A 259 -23.81 39.14 1.87
CA GLY A 259 -24.00 38.17 0.79
C GLY A 259 -24.95 37.01 1.11
N GLY A 260 -25.74 37.12 2.18
CA GLY A 260 -26.79 36.17 2.51
C GLY A 260 -27.91 36.17 1.45
N LYS A 261 -28.58 35.02 1.32
CA LYS A 261 -29.60 34.83 0.29
C LYS A 261 -30.84 35.70 0.57
N PRO A 262 -31.51 36.23 -0.48
CA PRO A 262 -32.78 36.91 -0.32
C PRO A 262 -33.88 35.94 0.14
N CYS A 263 -34.99 36.48 0.63
CA CYS A 263 -36.14 35.68 1.04
C CYS A 263 -36.72 34.90 -0.14
N ALA A 264 -37.07 33.64 0.09
CA ALA A 264 -37.69 32.80 -0.93
C ALA A 264 -39.22 33.01 -0.96
N GLY A 265 -39.76 33.20 -2.17
CA GLY A 265 -41.20 33.37 -2.43
C GLY A 265 -41.61 34.82 -2.74
N GLU A 266 -42.92 35.03 -2.92
CA GLU A 266 -43.46 36.34 -3.31
C GLU A 266 -43.64 37.27 -2.10
N ALA A 267 -43.41 38.57 -2.33
CA ALA A 267 -43.63 39.63 -1.35
C ALA A 267 -45.10 40.08 -1.25
N THR A 268 -45.91 39.74 -2.27
CA THR A 268 -47.34 40.10 -2.33
C THR A 268 -48.17 38.84 -2.56
N ASP A 269 -49.30 38.77 -1.86
CA ASP A 269 -50.28 37.69 -1.97
C ASP A 269 -51.65 38.27 -2.33
N TYR A 270 -52.44 37.51 -3.09
CA TYR A 270 -53.72 37.95 -3.63
C TYR A 270 -54.80 36.92 -3.34
N LYS A 271 -56.00 37.39 -3.01
CA LYS A 271 -57.16 36.55 -2.76
C LYS A 271 -58.41 37.14 -3.38
N ALA A 272 -59.21 36.28 -4.02
CA ALA A 272 -60.50 36.69 -4.57
C ALA A 272 -61.52 37.01 -3.46
N CYS A 273 -62.31 38.05 -3.66
CA CYS A 273 -63.32 38.56 -2.74
C CYS A 273 -64.58 39.02 -3.48
N ASN A 274 -65.66 39.30 -2.72
CA ASN A 274 -66.91 39.87 -3.22
C ASN A 274 -67.50 39.21 -4.48
N LYS A 275 -67.59 37.87 -4.45
CA LYS A 275 -68.03 37.03 -5.58
C LYS A 275 -69.54 37.11 -5.87
N GLN A 276 -70.31 37.75 -5.00
CA GLN A 276 -71.74 37.99 -5.23
C GLN A 276 -71.96 38.83 -6.50
N PRO A 277 -73.01 38.55 -7.30
CA PRO A 277 -73.38 39.37 -8.44
C PRO A 277 -73.74 40.79 -8.00
N CYS A 278 -73.50 41.77 -8.88
CA CYS A 278 -73.89 43.15 -8.62
C CYS A 278 -75.41 43.33 -8.69
N PRO A 279 -75.97 44.26 -7.89
CA PRO A 279 -77.36 44.68 -8.05
C PRO A 279 -77.61 45.11 -9.49
N VAL A 280 -78.66 44.56 -10.09
CA VAL A 280 -79.05 44.86 -11.47
C VAL A 280 -80.08 45.97 -11.46
N ASP A 281 -79.87 47.02 -12.24
CA ASP A 281 -80.87 48.07 -12.43
C ASP A 281 -82.00 47.58 -13.37
N LEU A 282 -83.16 47.29 -12.78
CA LEU A 282 -84.34 46.80 -13.50
C LEU A 282 -84.94 47.84 -14.48
N CYS A 283 -84.78 49.15 -14.23
CA CYS A 283 -85.22 50.18 -15.16
C CYS A 283 -84.43 50.14 -16.47
N VAL A 284 -83.12 49.83 -16.39
CA VAL A 284 -82.25 49.73 -17.58
C VAL A 284 -82.49 48.42 -18.34
N LEU A 285 -82.72 47.31 -17.64
CA LEU A 285 -82.81 46.00 -18.30
C LEU A 285 -84.19 45.65 -18.87
N SER A 286 -85.27 46.02 -18.17
CA SER A 286 -86.63 45.60 -18.52
C SER A 286 -87.60 46.75 -18.82
N ASN A 287 -87.19 48.00 -18.54
CA ASN A 287 -88.01 49.22 -18.62
C ASN A 287 -89.50 48.99 -18.29
N PRO A 288 -89.80 48.65 -17.02
CA PRO A 288 -91.11 48.13 -16.61
C PRO A 288 -92.24 49.17 -16.59
N CYS A 289 -91.96 50.44 -16.92
CA CYS A 289 -92.94 51.51 -16.95
C CYS A 289 -93.57 51.66 -18.33
N PHE A 290 -94.78 52.24 -18.38
CA PHE A 290 -95.47 52.51 -19.64
C PHE A 290 -94.61 53.41 -20.57
N PRO A 291 -94.62 53.22 -21.90
CA PRO A 291 -93.83 54.05 -22.82
C PRO A 291 -94.03 55.56 -22.59
N GLY A 292 -92.94 56.28 -22.40
CA GLY A 292 -92.96 57.72 -22.09
C GLY A 292 -93.07 58.06 -20.59
N VAL A 293 -93.23 57.07 -19.71
CA VAL A 293 -93.16 57.25 -18.25
C VAL A 293 -91.72 57.08 -17.77
N LYS A 294 -91.28 57.99 -16.90
CA LYS A 294 -89.94 57.93 -16.29
C LYS A 294 -89.87 56.80 -15.25
N CYS A 295 -89.03 55.80 -15.50
CA CYS A 295 -88.64 54.78 -14.51
C CYS A 295 -87.49 55.32 -13.65
N THR A 296 -87.61 55.19 -12.32
CA THR A 296 -86.54 55.54 -11.38
C THR A 296 -86.20 54.31 -10.52
N SER A 297 -84.95 53.87 -10.57
CA SER A 297 -84.44 52.77 -9.75
C SER A 297 -83.79 53.30 -8.46
N LYS A 298 -83.90 52.53 -7.38
CA LYS A 298 -83.30 52.79 -6.08
C LYS A 298 -82.14 51.82 -5.83
N ILE A 299 -81.22 52.19 -4.94
CA ILE A 299 -79.98 51.45 -4.64
C ILE A 299 -80.27 50.05 -4.03
N ASP A 300 -81.46 49.86 -3.46
CA ASP A 300 -81.95 48.58 -2.92
C ASP A 300 -82.52 47.63 -4.00
N GLY A 301 -82.49 48.04 -5.27
CA GLY A 301 -83.06 47.28 -6.40
C GLY A 301 -84.57 47.47 -6.56
N SER A 302 -85.23 48.27 -5.72
CA SER A 302 -86.62 48.66 -5.96
C SER A 302 -86.70 49.71 -7.08
N TRP A 303 -87.84 49.79 -7.74
CA TRP A 303 -88.08 50.75 -8.82
C TRP A 303 -89.49 51.33 -8.71
N GLU A 304 -89.66 52.54 -9.24
CA GLU A 304 -90.94 53.24 -9.28
C GLU A 304 -91.13 53.94 -10.62
N CYS A 305 -92.38 53.94 -11.10
CA CYS A 305 -92.78 54.66 -12.30
C CYS A 305 -93.35 56.03 -11.93
N GLY A 306 -93.04 57.03 -12.76
CA GLY A 306 -93.67 58.34 -12.69
C GLY A 306 -95.15 58.34 -13.11
N HIS A 307 -95.73 59.52 -13.23
CA HIS A 307 -97.13 59.70 -13.64
C HIS A 307 -97.34 59.36 -15.12
N CYS A 308 -98.55 58.92 -15.47
CA CYS A 308 -98.96 58.68 -16.85
C CYS A 308 -98.90 59.97 -17.70
N PRO A 309 -98.63 59.86 -19.01
CA PRO A 309 -98.67 61.00 -19.93
C PRO A 309 -100.06 61.67 -19.98
N VAL A 310 -100.10 62.94 -20.39
CA VAL A 310 -101.34 63.74 -20.46
C VAL A 310 -102.38 63.05 -21.34
N GLY A 311 -103.60 62.87 -20.82
CA GLY A 311 -104.71 62.19 -21.50
C GLY A 311 -104.92 60.74 -21.03
N LEU A 312 -103.98 60.15 -20.28
CA LEU A 312 -104.10 58.83 -19.71
C LEU A 312 -104.12 58.88 -18.17
N LYS A 313 -104.91 58.02 -17.54
CA LYS A 313 -104.90 57.84 -16.08
C LYS A 313 -104.46 56.42 -15.71
N GLY A 314 -103.77 56.31 -14.57
CA GLY A 314 -103.24 55.05 -14.09
C GLY A 314 -102.08 55.22 -13.12
N ASN A 315 -101.34 54.14 -12.86
CA ASN A 315 -100.26 54.08 -11.85
C ASN A 315 -98.83 54.16 -12.44
N GLY A 316 -98.71 54.52 -13.72
CA GLY A 316 -97.42 54.68 -14.41
C GLY A 316 -96.82 53.38 -15.00
N THR A 317 -97.20 52.21 -14.46
CA THR A 317 -96.96 50.92 -15.14
C THR A 317 -98.09 50.59 -16.11
N HIS A 318 -99.31 51.00 -15.79
CA HIS A 318 -100.50 50.85 -16.61
C HIS A 318 -101.21 52.20 -16.74
N CYS A 319 -101.52 52.62 -17.97
CA CYS A 319 -102.12 53.91 -18.28
C CYS A 319 -103.21 53.71 -19.35
N GLU A 320 -104.45 54.15 -19.06
CA GLU A 320 -105.62 53.97 -19.94
C GLU A 320 -106.34 55.32 -20.20
N ASP A 321 -107.08 55.43 -21.31
CA ASP A 321 -107.88 56.60 -21.69
C ASP A 321 -109.31 56.45 -21.14
N GLU A 322 -109.81 57.46 -20.42
CA GLU A 322 -111.13 57.44 -19.78
C GLU A 322 -112.30 57.84 -20.71
N ASN A 323 -112.07 58.11 -22.00
CA ASN A 323 -113.12 58.61 -22.92
C ASN A 323 -113.59 57.65 -24.04
N GLU A 324 -113.29 56.34 -23.98
CA GLU A 324 -113.91 55.39 -24.93
C GLU A 324 -115.31 54.92 -24.50
N VAL A 325 -116.34 55.54 -25.07
CA VAL A 325 -117.73 55.07 -25.06
C VAL A 325 -117.83 53.78 -25.88
N LYS A 326 -118.32 52.70 -25.26
CA LYS A 326 -118.60 51.41 -25.94
C LYS A 326 -119.65 51.57 -27.05
N GLY A 327 -119.31 51.16 -28.27
CA GLY A 327 -120.24 50.90 -29.38
C GLY A 327 -119.78 49.65 -30.15
N GLU A 328 -120.63 48.62 -30.15
CA GLU A 328 -120.54 47.37 -30.94
C GLU A 328 -120.61 47.68 -32.45
N GLU A 329 -119.66 47.18 -33.26
CA GLU A 329 -119.71 45.93 -34.05
C GLU A 329 -119.95 46.24 -35.53
N GLU A 330 -118.95 46.01 -36.38
CA GLU A 330 -119.19 45.43 -37.71
C GLU A 330 -117.95 44.69 -38.23
N ARG A 331 -118.24 43.46 -38.67
CA ARG A 331 -117.36 42.42 -39.16
C ARG A 331 -117.29 42.49 -40.68
N LEU A 332 -116.08 42.49 -41.26
CA LEU A 332 -115.86 42.05 -42.64
C LEU A 332 -114.57 41.21 -42.72
N ASP A 333 -114.79 39.94 -43.02
CA ASP A 333 -113.79 38.88 -43.21
C ASP A 333 -113.10 38.94 -44.60
N TYR A 334 -111.99 38.19 -44.70
CA TYR A 334 -111.23 37.71 -45.89
C TYR A 334 -110.14 38.65 -46.44
N LEU A 335 -108.87 38.22 -46.51
CA LEU A 335 -108.39 37.08 -47.31
C LEU A 335 -107.24 36.27 -46.67
N LYS A 336 -107.30 34.97 -46.95
CA LYS A 336 -106.46 33.82 -46.55
C LYS A 336 -105.33 33.60 -47.56
N TRP A 337 -104.33 32.77 -47.19
CA TRP A 337 -103.35 31.94 -47.96
C TRP A 337 -101.95 32.06 -47.29
N ASP A 338 -101.61 31.14 -46.37
CA ASP A 338 -100.81 29.90 -46.54
C ASP A 338 -99.30 30.18 -46.74
N LEU A 339 -98.44 29.95 -45.74
CA LEU A 339 -97.77 28.70 -45.28
C LEU A 339 -96.34 28.52 -45.87
N ILE A 340 -95.38 28.28 -44.97
CA ILE A 340 -94.12 27.50 -45.09
C ILE A 340 -92.77 28.26 -45.22
N ASP A 341 -91.98 28.10 -44.15
CA ASP A 341 -90.53 27.87 -43.96
C ASP A 341 -89.45 28.61 -44.77
N PHE A 342 -88.38 29.02 -44.05
CA PHE A 342 -86.93 28.76 -44.27
C PHE A 342 -86.13 29.66 -43.29
N VAL A 343 -85.53 29.13 -42.21
CA VAL A 343 -84.18 28.53 -42.12
C VAL A 343 -83.07 29.46 -42.66
N TYR A 344 -82.39 30.10 -41.69
CA TYR A 344 -80.92 30.22 -41.53
C TYR A 344 -80.06 31.07 -42.50
N ILE A 345 -79.05 31.67 -41.83
CA ILE A 345 -77.67 32.02 -42.21
C ILE A 345 -77.30 33.43 -42.74
N PHE A 346 -76.24 33.92 -42.07
CA PHE A 346 -75.11 34.76 -42.49
C PHE A 346 -75.21 36.24 -42.06
N LYS A 347 -74.19 36.83 -41.42
CA LYS A 347 -72.75 36.49 -41.38
C LYS A 347 -72.11 37.15 -40.17
#